data_AF-A0A3D9LMY2-F1
#
_entry.id   AF-A0A3D9LMY2-F1
#
_cell.length_a   1.000
_cell.length_b   1.000
_cell.length_c   1.000
_cell.angle_alpha   90.00
_cell.angle_beta   90.00
_cell.angle_gamma   90.00
#
_symmetry.space_group_name_H-M   'P 1'
#
loop_
_entity.id
_entity.type
_entity.pdbx_description
1 polymer ?
#
loop_
_entity_poly.entity_id
_entity_poly.type
_entity_poly.pdbx_seq_one_letter_code
_entity_poly.pdbx_strand_id
1 'polypeptide(L)'
;MAITSKTIKYSIIIIGILGLLFIGAILFFILYESKKDISKEEPYVSFLNKPQKLKAISTVRWHKDNLRFSHYSLEVNDDSYHNNEDVKSVKQYQPGDVITFHAAKSYFSNHVGESFYLIARDTLDTGEVIEFQYYYTPDTLPFD
;
A
#
# COMPACT_ATOMS: atom_id res chain seq x y z
N MET A 1 -53.32 22.67 -8.91
CA MET A 1 -52.35 23.49 -8.15
C MET A 1 -51.35 24.05 -9.14
N ALA A 2 -51.34 25.37 -9.38
CA ALA A 2 -50.52 25.97 -10.43
C ALA A 2 -49.04 26.04 -10.00
N ILE A 3 -48.15 25.46 -10.80
CA ILE A 3 -46.70 25.54 -10.57
C ILE A 3 -46.27 26.96 -10.93
N THR A 4 -45.86 27.76 -9.94
CA THR A 4 -45.42 29.15 -10.17
C THR A 4 -43.97 29.20 -10.63
N SER A 5 -43.55 30.25 -11.35
CA SER A 5 -42.17 30.34 -11.89
C SER A 5 -41.09 30.31 -10.81
N LYS A 6 -41.40 30.76 -9.58
CA LYS A 6 -40.51 30.65 -8.42
C LYS A 6 -40.29 29.19 -8.03
N THR A 7 -41.35 28.38 -7.99
CA THR A 7 -41.25 26.94 -7.69
C THR A 7 -40.41 26.22 -8.73
N ILE A 8 -40.55 26.56 -10.02
CA ILE A 8 -39.74 25.98 -11.11
C ILE A 8 -38.25 26.33 -10.94
N LYS A 9 -37.93 27.60 -10.63
CA LYS A 9 -36.54 28.03 -10.40
C LYS A 9 -35.88 27.30 -9.22
N TYR A 10 -36.59 27.15 -8.10
CA TYR A 10 -36.07 26.40 -6.95
C TYR A 10 -35.89 24.92 -7.27
N SER A 11 -36.80 24.30 -8.01
CA SER A 11 -36.65 22.90 -8.44
C SER A 11 -35.41 22.70 -9.31
N ILE A 12 -35.12 23.60 -10.25
CA ILE A 12 -33.92 23.53 -11.09
C ILE A 12 -32.64 23.62 -10.23
N ILE A 13 -32.62 24.55 -9.27
CA ILE A 13 -31.48 24.71 -8.35
C ILE A 13 -31.29 23.45 -7.50
N ILE A 14 -32.38 22.88 -6.96
CA ILE A 14 -32.33 21.65 -6.16
C ILE A 14 -31.81 20.47 -6.99
N ILE A 15 -32.29 20.29 -8.22
CA ILE A 15 -31.81 19.24 -9.13
C ILE A 15 -30.33 19.43 -9.45
N GLY A 16 -29.89 20.67 -9.68
CA GLY A 16 -28.48 20.98 -9.92
C GLY A 16 -27.59 20.62 -8.73
N ILE A 17 -28.02 20.98 -7.51
CA ILE A 17 -27.31 20.63 -6.27
C ILE A 17 -27.26 19.12 -6.07
N LEU A 18 -28.38 18.42 -6.26
CA LEU A 18 -28.44 16.96 -6.14
C LEU A 18 -27.55 16.27 -7.18
N GLY A 19 -27.49 16.78 -8.41
CA GLY A 19 -26.60 16.27 -9.44
C GLY A 19 -25.12 16.43 -9.06
N LEU A 20 -24.74 17.60 -8.54
CA LEU A 20 -23.38 17.85 -8.04
C LEU A 20 -23.01 16.92 -6.87
N LEU A 21 -23.93 16.75 -5.91
CA LEU A 21 -23.73 15.82 -4.79
C LEU A 21 -23.59 14.37 -5.26
N PHE A 22 -24.38 13.96 -6.26
CA PHE A 22 -24.31 12.62 -6.83
C PHE A 22 -22.96 12.37 -7.53
N ILE A 23 -22.49 13.30 -8.36
CA ILE A 23 -21.17 13.21 -9.00
C ILE A 23 -20.07 13.19 -7.94
N GLY A 24 -20.17 14.05 -6.93
CA GLY A 24 -19.22 14.07 -5.80
C GLY A 24 -19.17 12.72 -5.07
N ALA A 25 -20.32 12.10 -4.82
CA ALA A 25 -20.41 10.79 -4.18
C ALA A 25 -19.78 9.69 -5.03
N ILE A 26 -19.99 9.69 -6.36
CA ILE A 26 -19.33 8.74 -7.27
C ILE A 26 -17.82 8.91 -7.26
N LEU A 27 -17.33 10.15 -7.35
CA LEU A 27 -15.89 10.43 -7.32
C LEU A 27 -15.26 9.99 -6.01
N PHE A 28 -15.92 10.29 -4.88
CA PHE A 28 -15.47 9.84 -3.57
C PHE A 28 -15.44 8.32 -3.47
N PHE A 29 -16.46 7.64 -4.00
CA PHE A 29 -16.49 6.18 -4.03
C PHE A 29 -15.32 5.62 -4.85
N ILE A 30 -15.04 6.15 -6.04
CA ILE A 30 -13.94 5.67 -6.88
C ILE A 30 -12.58 5.87 -6.18
N LEU A 31 -12.41 6.99 -5.47
CA LEU A 31 -11.18 7.33 -4.76
C LEU A 31 -11.09 6.72 -3.36
N TYR A 32 -12.05 5.88 -2.97
CA TYR A 32 -12.05 5.29 -1.64
C TYR A 32 -10.87 4.34 -1.48
N GLU A 33 -10.03 4.65 -0.49
CA GLU A 33 -8.99 3.79 0.02
C GLU A 33 -9.13 3.63 1.55
N SER A 34 -8.68 2.49 2.05
CA SER A 34 -8.64 2.20 3.48
C SER A 34 -7.34 1.49 3.83
N LYS A 35 -6.83 1.79 5.03
CA LYS A 35 -5.62 1.20 5.60
C LYS A 35 -5.96 0.65 6.97
N LYS A 36 -5.61 -0.61 7.22
CA LYS A 36 -5.90 -1.30 8.49
C LYS A 36 -4.64 -1.97 9.02
N ASP A 37 -4.47 -1.93 10.34
CA ASP A 37 -3.49 -2.75 11.05
C ASP A 37 -4.09 -4.15 11.27
N ILE A 38 -3.39 -5.16 10.77
CA ILE A 38 -3.78 -6.58 10.84
C ILE A 38 -2.71 -7.40 11.58
N SER A 39 -1.81 -6.74 12.32
CA SER A 39 -0.68 -7.38 13.00
C SER A 39 -1.08 -8.43 14.04
N LYS A 40 -2.35 -8.46 14.45
CA LYS A 40 -2.91 -9.42 15.41
C LYS A 40 -3.74 -10.52 14.74
N GLU A 41 -3.87 -10.49 13.42
CA GLU A 41 -4.69 -11.42 12.65
C GLU A 41 -3.82 -12.54 12.08
N GLU A 42 -4.34 -13.77 12.03
CA GLU A 42 -3.70 -14.88 11.33
C GLU A 42 -3.91 -14.73 9.80
N PRO A 43 -2.95 -15.14 8.96
CA PRO A 43 -1.67 -15.77 9.32
C PRO A 43 -0.57 -14.76 9.70
N TYR A 44 -0.83 -13.46 9.61
CA TYR A 44 0.19 -12.41 9.63
C TYR A 44 0.98 -12.34 10.94
N VAL A 45 0.28 -12.48 12.08
CA VAL A 45 0.90 -12.47 13.41
C VAL A 45 2.02 -13.50 13.55
N SER A 46 1.92 -14.63 12.83
CA SER A 46 2.90 -15.71 12.88
C SER A 46 4.27 -15.31 12.32
N PHE A 47 4.34 -14.30 11.44
CA PHE A 47 5.56 -13.80 10.81
C PHE A 47 6.21 -12.64 11.57
N LEU A 48 5.53 -12.07 12.57
CA LEU A 48 5.98 -10.85 13.24
C LEU A 48 6.94 -11.13 14.40
N ASN A 49 7.90 -10.23 14.57
CA ASN A 49 8.94 -10.25 15.61
C ASN A 49 9.73 -11.56 15.63
N LYS A 50 9.86 -12.19 14.46
CA LYS A 50 10.64 -13.41 14.25
C LYS A 50 11.63 -13.19 13.12
N PRO A 51 12.83 -13.77 13.22
CA PRO A 51 13.78 -13.78 12.11
C PRO A 51 13.20 -14.61 10.96
N GLN A 52 13.17 -14.03 9.77
CA GLN A 52 12.75 -14.68 8.53
C GLN A 52 13.97 -14.78 7.62
N LYS A 53 14.41 -16.00 7.32
CA LYS A 53 15.57 -16.22 6.46
C LYS A 53 15.14 -16.17 5.01
N LEU A 54 15.77 -15.31 4.23
CA LEU A 54 15.49 -15.19 2.80
C LEU A 54 16.00 -16.40 2.03
N LYS A 55 15.18 -16.92 1.13
CA LYS A 55 15.53 -18.05 0.24
C LYS A 55 16.26 -17.60 -1.03
N ALA A 56 16.16 -16.33 -1.37
CA ALA A 56 16.64 -15.78 -2.63
C ALA A 56 17.17 -14.35 -2.45
N ILE A 57 17.93 -13.89 -3.46
CA ILE A 57 18.34 -12.49 -3.55
C ILE A 57 17.09 -11.62 -3.53
N SER A 58 17.10 -10.61 -2.67
CA SER A 58 15.99 -9.68 -2.50
C SER A 58 16.54 -8.26 -2.42
N THR A 59 15.87 -7.32 -3.07
CA THR A 59 16.35 -5.95 -3.19
C THR A 59 15.33 -5.00 -2.57
N VAL A 60 15.79 -4.16 -1.63
CA VAL A 60 15.01 -3.01 -1.17
C VAL A 60 15.12 -1.92 -2.22
N ARG A 61 13.97 -1.51 -2.75
CA ARG A 61 13.86 -0.42 -3.71
C ARG A 61 13.18 0.76 -3.06
N TRP A 62 13.74 1.95 -3.25
CA TRP A 62 13.07 3.21 -3.02
C TRP A 62 12.28 3.60 -4.27
N HIS A 63 11.06 4.06 -4.05
CA HIS A 63 10.16 4.56 -5.06
C HIS A 63 9.81 6.01 -4.76
N LYS A 64 9.90 6.86 -5.78
CA LYS A 64 9.55 8.28 -5.69
C LYS A 64 8.09 8.47 -5.27
N ASP A 65 7.21 7.64 -5.83
CA ASP A 65 5.81 7.59 -5.45
C ASP A 65 5.58 6.55 -4.35
N ASN A 66 4.78 6.92 -3.35
CA ASN A 66 4.55 6.11 -2.15
C ASN A 66 3.82 4.79 -2.49
N LEU A 67 4.39 3.65 -2.11
CA LEU A 67 3.86 2.31 -2.41
C LEU A 67 2.73 1.83 -1.48
N ARG A 68 1.96 2.76 -0.88
CA ARG A 68 0.86 2.60 0.10
C ARG A 68 1.27 2.91 1.54
N PHE A 69 2.33 2.27 2.06
CA PHE A 69 2.74 2.40 3.47
C PHE A 69 4.16 2.92 3.66
N SER A 70 5.03 2.66 2.68
CA SER A 70 6.40 3.19 2.65
C SER A 70 6.80 3.55 1.22
N HIS A 71 7.80 4.42 1.10
CA HIS A 71 8.53 4.63 -0.15
C HIS A 71 9.49 3.47 -0.48
N TYR A 72 9.72 2.55 0.47
CA TYR A 72 10.61 1.42 0.26
C TYR A 72 9.82 0.11 0.17
N SER A 73 10.06 -0.70 -0.86
CA SER A 73 9.57 -2.08 -0.95
C SER A 73 10.68 -3.09 -1.01
N LEU A 74 10.41 -4.29 -0.49
CA LEU A 74 11.24 -5.46 -0.71
C LEU A 74 10.75 -6.20 -1.95
N GLU A 75 11.54 -6.16 -3.01
CA GLU A 75 11.35 -7.01 -4.19
C GLU A 75 12.14 -8.29 -4.02
N VAL A 76 11.52 -9.44 -4.28
CA VAL A 76 12.10 -10.75 -3.99
C VAL A 76 12.32 -11.54 -5.28
N ASN A 77 13.37 -12.37 -5.31
CA ASN A 77 13.90 -13.00 -6.52
C ASN A 77 14.33 -11.96 -7.56
N ASP A 78 14.88 -10.85 -7.08
CA ASP A 78 15.25 -9.71 -7.89
C ASP A 78 16.68 -9.26 -7.55
N ASP A 79 17.57 -9.51 -8.51
CA ASP A 79 18.97 -9.08 -8.46
C ASP A 79 19.22 -7.82 -9.31
N SER A 80 18.17 -7.23 -9.88
CA SER A 80 18.32 -6.09 -10.78
C SER A 80 18.68 -4.81 -10.04
N TYR A 81 19.67 -4.11 -10.58
CA TYR A 81 20.11 -2.82 -10.08
C TYR A 81 19.37 -1.69 -10.82
N HIS A 82 18.54 -0.96 -10.08
CA HIS A 82 17.85 0.24 -10.56
C HIS A 82 18.49 1.47 -9.96
N ASN A 83 18.76 2.48 -10.79
CA ASN A 83 19.20 3.79 -10.32
C ASN A 83 18.72 4.87 -11.29
N ASN A 84 17.40 5.06 -11.33
CA ASN A 84 16.78 6.13 -12.10
C ASN A 84 16.04 7.11 -11.17
N GLU A 85 15.41 8.12 -11.75
CA GLU A 85 14.76 9.18 -10.96
C GLU A 85 13.56 8.69 -10.15
N ASP A 86 12.90 7.62 -10.60
CA ASP A 86 11.63 7.15 -10.03
C ASP A 86 11.79 5.92 -9.14
N VAL A 87 12.82 5.10 -9.39
CA VAL A 87 13.12 3.85 -8.67
C VAL A 87 14.62 3.68 -8.46
N LYS A 88 15.02 3.38 -7.23
CA LYS A 88 16.43 3.16 -6.86
C LYS A 88 16.58 1.92 -5.98
N SER A 89 17.47 1.01 -6.33
CA SER A 89 17.90 -0.09 -5.47
C SER A 89 18.80 0.48 -4.36
N VAL A 90 18.36 0.37 -3.11
CA VAL A 90 19.06 0.99 -1.95
C VAL A 90 19.75 -0.02 -1.05
N LYS A 91 19.30 -1.28 -1.04
CA LYS A 91 19.93 -2.37 -0.30
C LYS A 91 19.64 -3.69 -1.00
N GLN A 92 20.61 -4.59 -1.03
CA GLN A 92 20.42 -5.95 -1.53
C GLN A 92 20.74 -6.95 -0.43
N TYR A 93 19.84 -7.91 -0.25
CA TYR A 93 20.00 -9.06 0.64
C TYR A 93 20.37 -10.29 -0.19
N GLN A 94 21.22 -11.11 0.40
CA GLN A 94 21.61 -12.41 -0.13
C GLN A 94 20.73 -13.53 0.45
N PRO A 95 20.65 -14.69 -0.22
CA PRO A 95 20.05 -15.88 0.36
C PRO A 95 20.69 -16.21 1.73
N GLY A 96 19.88 -16.47 2.73
CA GLY A 96 20.28 -16.72 4.11
C GLY A 96 20.29 -15.47 5.01
N ASP A 97 20.24 -14.26 4.44
CA ASP A 97 20.07 -13.04 5.22
C ASP A 97 18.71 -13.04 5.95
N VAL A 98 18.68 -12.33 7.07
CA VAL A 98 17.53 -12.34 7.98
C VAL A 98 16.83 -10.99 7.94
N ILE A 99 15.51 -11.03 7.71
CA ILE A 99 14.62 -9.89 7.90
C ILE A 99 13.72 -10.16 9.10
N THR A 100 13.41 -9.13 9.89
CA THR A 100 12.40 -9.22 10.95
C THR A 100 11.28 -8.22 10.66
N PHE A 101 10.06 -8.74 10.48
CA PHE A 101 8.88 -7.92 10.29
C PHE A 101 8.30 -7.54 11.66
N HIS A 102 7.94 -6.29 11.87
CA HIS A 102 7.39 -5.80 13.15
C HIS A 102 5.89 -5.48 13.08
N ALA A 103 5.32 -5.34 11.89
CA ALA A 103 3.90 -5.07 11.70
C ALA A 103 3.35 -5.71 10.42
N ALA A 104 2.03 -5.88 10.37
CA ALA A 104 1.30 -6.25 9.18
C ALA A 104 0.13 -5.28 8.93
N LYS A 105 -0.08 -4.90 7.67
CA LYS A 105 -1.10 -3.93 7.28
C LYS A 105 -1.88 -4.41 6.06
N SER A 106 -3.19 -4.16 6.01
CA SER A 106 -3.97 -4.28 4.77
C SER A 106 -4.26 -2.92 4.17
N TYR A 107 -4.23 -2.87 2.84
CA TYR A 107 -4.65 -1.74 2.05
C TYR A 107 -5.81 -2.20 1.18
N PHE A 108 -6.91 -1.46 1.22
CA PHE A 108 -8.05 -1.65 0.33
C PHE A 108 -8.21 -0.43 -0.56
N SER A 109 -8.50 -0.66 -1.83
CA SER A 109 -9.08 0.37 -2.70
C SER A 109 -10.05 -0.25 -3.67
N ASN A 110 -11.02 0.53 -4.14
CA ASN A 110 -11.98 0.05 -5.13
C ASN A 110 -11.33 -0.32 -6.47
N HIS A 111 -10.10 0.15 -6.76
CA HIS A 111 -9.40 -0.21 -7.99
C HIS A 111 -8.61 -1.53 -7.89
N VAL A 112 -7.94 -1.77 -6.76
CA VAL A 112 -6.98 -2.89 -6.62
C VAL A 112 -7.53 -4.03 -5.74
N GLY A 113 -8.64 -3.79 -5.02
CA GLY A 113 -9.13 -4.71 -4.00
C GLY A 113 -8.32 -4.60 -2.72
N GLU A 114 -8.33 -5.68 -1.93
CA GLU A 114 -7.56 -5.79 -0.69
C GLU A 114 -6.17 -6.39 -0.96
N SER A 115 -5.15 -5.81 -0.35
CA SER A 115 -3.75 -6.21 -0.47
C SER A 115 -3.11 -6.19 0.91
N PHE A 116 -2.20 -7.13 1.16
CA PHE A 116 -1.62 -7.37 2.49
C PHE A 116 -0.12 -7.17 2.45
N TYR A 117 0.43 -6.54 3.49
CA TYR A 117 1.84 -6.18 3.54
C TYR A 117 2.44 -6.49 4.91
N LEU A 118 3.64 -7.07 4.91
CA LEU A 118 4.50 -7.15 6.08
C LEU A 118 5.47 -5.96 6.08
N ILE A 119 5.64 -5.33 7.23
CA ILE A 119 6.48 -4.15 7.40
C ILE A 119 7.70 -4.52 8.21
N ALA A 120 8.88 -4.20 7.69
CA ALA A 120 10.15 -4.37 8.36
C ALA A 120 10.88 -3.03 8.46
N ARG A 121 11.90 -3.00 9.31
CA ARG A 121 12.78 -1.86 9.50
C ARG A 121 14.22 -2.32 9.41
N ASP A 122 15.06 -1.57 8.71
CA ASP A 122 16.49 -1.84 8.65
C ASP A 122 17.28 -0.55 8.45
N THR A 123 18.58 -0.62 8.69
CA THR A 123 19.54 0.47 8.47
C THR A 123 20.28 0.24 7.15
N LEU A 124 20.29 1.27 6.32
CA LEU A 124 21.06 1.31 5.08
C LEU A 124 22.56 1.50 5.39
N ASP A 125 23.41 1.23 4.40
CA ASP A 125 24.87 1.44 4.52
C ASP A 125 25.24 2.91 4.75
N THR A 126 24.33 3.83 4.41
CA THR A 126 24.44 5.26 4.70
C THR A 126 24.22 5.61 6.19
N GLY A 127 23.76 4.66 6.99
CA GLY A 127 23.31 4.86 8.38
C GLY A 127 21.86 5.32 8.50
N GLU A 128 21.15 5.51 7.38
CA GLU A 128 19.73 5.87 7.38
C GLU A 128 18.87 4.67 7.80
N VAL A 129 17.98 4.86 8.77
CA VAL A 129 16.99 3.85 9.18
C VAL A 129 15.75 4.00 8.32
N ILE A 130 15.41 2.95 7.58
CA ILE A 130 14.25 2.91 6.71
C ILE A 130 13.22 1.87 7.19
N GLU A 131 11.94 2.14 6.97
CA GLU A 131 10.90 1.12 7.00
C GLU A 131 10.56 0.74 5.57
N PHE A 132 10.40 -0.56 5.30
CA PHE A 132 10.03 -1.06 3.99
C PHE A 132 8.90 -2.07 4.08
N GLN A 133 8.12 -2.16 3.01
CA GLN A 133 6.98 -3.06 2.89
C GLN A 133 7.30 -4.25 1.98
N TYR A 134 6.84 -5.42 2.36
CA TYR A 134 6.82 -6.61 1.52
C TYR A 134 5.37 -6.96 1.22
N TYR A 135 5.03 -7.13 -0.06
CA TYR A 135 3.70 -7.58 -0.48
C TYR A 135 3.52 -9.05 -0.15
N TYR A 136 2.65 -9.35 0.81
CA TYR A 136 2.44 -10.69 1.31
C TYR A 136 1.62 -11.52 0.32
N THR A 137 2.22 -12.60 -0.18
CA THR A 137 1.54 -13.58 -1.04
C THR A 137 1.65 -14.96 -0.39
N PRO A 138 0.55 -15.57 0.08
CA PRO A 138 0.59 -16.79 0.90
C PRO A 138 1.19 -18.00 0.15
N ASP A 139 1.03 -18.07 -1.17
CA ASP A 139 1.46 -19.23 -1.96
C ASP A 139 2.94 -19.17 -2.38
N THR A 140 3.61 -18.03 -2.21
CA THR A 140 4.97 -17.79 -2.70
C THR A 140 5.83 -17.09 -1.66
N LEU A 141 5.80 -17.58 -0.42
CA LEU A 141 6.61 -17.03 0.67
C LEU A 141 8.10 -17.24 0.40
N PRO A 142 8.89 -16.16 0.32
CA PRO A 142 10.31 -16.23 0.00
C PRO A 142 11.19 -16.42 1.24
N PHE A 143 10.59 -16.78 2.36
CA PHE A 143 11.26 -17.00 3.63
C PHE A 143 10.92 -18.37 4.22
N ASP A 144 11.85 -18.89 5.02
CA ASP A 144 11.70 -20.09 5.86
C ASP A 144 11.08 -19.78 7.22
#